data_AF-A0A973H0P6-F1
#
_entry.id   AF-A0A973H0P6-F1
#
_cell.length_a   1.000
_cell.length_b   1.000
_cell.length_c   1.000
_cell.angle_alpha   90.00
_cell.angle_beta   90.00
_cell.angle_gamma   90.00
#
_symmetry.space_group_name_H-M   'P 1'
#
loop_
_entity.id
_entity.type
_entity.pdbx_description
1 polymer ?
#
loop_
_entity_poly.entity_id
_entity_poly.type
_entity_poly.pdbx_seq_one_letter_code
_entity_poly.pdbx_strand_id
1 'polypeptide(L)'
;MLPPELPPLPALTRAEGELIDRYLDVVDLLGRINPAHPGDTYRGLRAAQALVAKAAELRDALATMHQRGEAELHAATLTRALRVLDGERRTARVTVPPHSDS
;
A
#
# COMPACT_ATOMS: atom_id res chain seq x y z
N MET A 1 8.10 23.67 -15.58
CA MET A 1 8.92 23.24 -14.44
C MET A 1 8.94 21.73 -14.45
N LEU A 2 10.11 21.09 -14.58
CA LEU A 2 10.24 19.64 -14.45
C LEU A 2 9.88 19.29 -12.98
N PRO A 3 9.07 18.25 -12.71
CA PRO A 3 8.85 17.81 -11.34
C PRO A 3 10.21 17.51 -10.67
N PRO A 4 10.37 17.80 -9.37
CA PRO A 4 11.60 17.48 -8.65
C PRO A 4 11.89 15.98 -8.80
N GLU A 5 13.15 15.65 -9.07
CA GLU A 5 13.59 14.27 -9.23
C GLU A 5 13.31 13.51 -7.92
N LEU A 6 12.58 12.40 -8.02
CA LEU A 6 12.32 11.56 -6.86
C LEU A 6 13.65 11.00 -6.36
N PRO A 7 13.89 10.95 -5.04
CA PRO A 7 15.07 10.29 -4.51
C PRO A 7 15.10 8.83 -5.00
N PRO A 8 16.28 8.24 -5.23
CA PRO A 8 16.37 6.87 -5.70
C PRO A 8 15.73 5.91 -4.68
N LEU A 9 15.16 4.81 -5.19
CA LEU A 9 14.64 3.75 -4.33
C LEU A 9 15.78 3.25 -3.42
N PRO A 10 15.58 3.16 -2.10
CA PRO A 10 16.60 2.62 -1.21
C PRO A 10 16.87 1.14 -1.55
N ALA A 11 18.03 0.63 -1.15
CA ALA A 11 18.32 -0.79 -1.26
C ALA A 11 17.36 -1.57 -0.34
N LEU A 12 16.43 -2.30 -0.94
CA LEU A 12 15.53 -3.20 -0.26
C LEU A 12 16.02 -4.63 -0.38
N THR A 13 15.86 -5.40 0.69
CA THR A 13 15.91 -6.85 0.55
C THR A 13 14.74 -7.32 -0.33
N ARG A 14 14.83 -8.53 -0.87
CA ARG A 14 13.72 -9.13 -1.62
C ARG A 14 12.44 -9.23 -0.77
N ALA A 15 12.57 -9.51 0.52
CA ALA A 15 11.44 -9.65 1.43
C ALA A 15 10.76 -8.29 1.71
N GLU A 16 11.54 -7.23 1.91
CA GLU A 16 11.02 -5.87 2.09
C GLU A 16 10.30 -5.35 0.84
N GLY A 17 10.86 -5.61 -0.35
CA GLY A 17 10.20 -5.28 -1.61
C GLY A 17 8.85 -6.01 -1.76
N GLU A 18 8.83 -7.32 -1.53
CA GLU A 18 7.61 -8.12 -1.55
C GLU A 18 6.57 -7.62 -0.55
N LEU A 19 7.00 -7.27 0.68
CA LEU A 19 6.12 -6.70 1.69
C LEU A 19 5.48 -5.40 1.23
N ILE A 20 6.26 -4.48 0.64
CA ILE A 20 5.75 -3.21 0.12
C ILE A 20 4.77 -3.43 -1.02
N ASP A 21 5.09 -4.30 -1.98
CA ASP A 21 4.22 -4.57 -3.10
C ASP A 21 2.87 -5.13 -2.64
N ARG A 22 2.87 -6.11 -1.71
CA ARG A 22 1.62 -6.67 -1.18
C ARG A 22 0.86 -5.70 -0.30
N TYR A 23 1.54 -4.87 0.47
CA TYR A 23 0.89 -3.81 1.24
C TYR A 23 0.18 -2.82 0.32
N LEU A 24 0.84 -2.38 -0.75
CA LEU A 24 0.28 -1.42 -1.69
C LEU A 24 -0.88 -1.99 -2.52
N ASP A 25 -0.84 -3.29 -2.87
CA ASP A 25 -1.96 -3.99 -3.49
C ASP A 25 -3.22 -3.96 -2.59
N VAL A 26 -3.05 -4.23 -1.29
CA VAL A 26 -4.13 -4.16 -0.30
C VAL A 26 -4.67 -2.73 -0.18
N VAL A 27 -3.78 -1.74 -0.07
CA VAL A 27 -4.15 -0.31 0.02
C VAL A 27 -4.98 0.13 -1.19
N ASP A 28 -4.59 -0.25 -2.40
CA ASP A 28 -5.34 0.11 -3.60
C ASP A 28 -6.73 -0.50 -3.65
N LEU A 29 -6.88 -1.74 -3.17
CA LEU A 29 -8.19 -2.39 -3.08
C LEU A 29 -9.07 -1.72 -2.03
N LEU A 30 -8.51 -1.39 -0.85
CA LEU A 30 -9.23 -0.63 0.16
C LEU A 30 -9.66 0.75 -0.36
N GLY A 31 -8.79 1.46 -1.07
CA GLY A 31 -9.13 2.75 -1.69
C GLY A 31 -10.25 2.66 -2.73
N ARG A 32 -10.39 1.52 -3.42
CA ARG A 32 -11.51 1.27 -4.36
C ARG A 32 -12.82 0.93 -3.66
N ILE A 33 -12.77 0.35 -2.46
CA ILE A 33 -13.94 -0.02 -1.66
C ILE A 33 -14.40 1.16 -0.80
N ASN A 34 -13.52 2.13 -0.54
CA ASN A 34 -13.77 3.26 0.34
C ASN A 34 -15.06 4.00 -0.05
N PRO A 35 -16.12 3.95 0.79
CA PRO A 35 -17.42 4.56 0.47
C PRO A 35 -17.41 6.08 0.54
N ALA A 36 -16.35 6.69 1.09
CA ALA A 36 -16.16 8.14 1.09
C ALA A 36 -15.77 8.69 -0.30
N HIS A 37 -15.47 7.82 -1.26
CA HIS A 37 -15.18 8.18 -2.64
C HIS A 37 -16.31 7.73 -3.58
N PRO A 38 -16.58 8.49 -4.65
CA PRO A 38 -17.57 8.10 -5.65
C PRO A 38 -17.13 6.84 -6.41
N GLY A 39 -18.08 5.93 -6.64
CA GLY A 39 -17.84 4.69 -7.37
C GLY A 39 -19.11 3.86 -7.54
N ASP A 40 -19.05 2.82 -8.39
CA ASP A 40 -20.13 1.87 -8.56
C ASP A 40 -19.97 0.64 -7.64
N THR A 41 -21.10 0.09 -7.20
CA THR A 41 -21.16 -1.02 -6.24
C THR A 41 -20.55 -2.32 -6.79
N TYR A 42 -20.59 -2.52 -8.10
CA TYR A 42 -20.05 -3.71 -8.74
C TYR A 42 -18.52 -3.72 -8.72
N ARG A 43 -17.89 -2.60 -9.05
CA ARG A 43 -16.43 -2.40 -8.93
C ARG A 43 -15.97 -2.53 -7.48
N GLY A 44 -16.73 -1.98 -6.54
CA GLY A 44 -16.52 -2.16 -5.11
C GLY A 44 -16.55 -3.64 -4.70
N LEU A 45 -17.55 -4.39 -5.15
CA LEU A 45 -17.67 -5.83 -4.89
C LEU A 45 -16.47 -6.62 -5.44
N ARG A 46 -16.06 -6.34 -6.69
CA ARG A 46 -14.90 -7.01 -7.30
C ARG A 46 -13.60 -6.69 -6.55
N ALA A 47 -13.43 -5.46 -6.08
CA ALA A 47 -12.29 -5.08 -5.26
C ALA A 47 -12.30 -5.82 -3.90
N ALA A 48 -13.46 -5.90 -3.25
CA ALA A 48 -13.61 -6.61 -1.98
C ALA A 48 -13.32 -8.11 -2.11
N GLN A 49 -13.74 -8.74 -3.21
CA GLN A 49 -13.42 -10.14 -3.50
C GLN A 49 -11.90 -10.34 -3.67
N ALA A 50 -11.23 -9.46 -4.42
CA ALA A 50 -9.78 -9.53 -4.62
C ALA A 50 -8.99 -9.25 -3.33
N LEU A 51 -9.51 -8.41 -2.44
CA LEU A 51 -8.86 -8.01 -1.19
C LEU A 51 -8.53 -9.22 -0.30
N VAL A 52 -9.40 -10.22 -0.25
CA VAL A 52 -9.18 -11.42 0.57
C VAL A 52 -7.89 -12.14 0.16
N ALA A 53 -7.69 -12.32 -1.15
CA ALA A 53 -6.48 -12.96 -1.67
C ALA A 53 -5.23 -12.11 -1.40
N LYS A 54 -5.30 -10.79 -1.64
CA LYS A 54 -4.15 -9.90 -1.42
C LYS A 54 -3.78 -9.73 0.04
N ALA A 55 -4.76 -9.75 0.95
CA ALA A 55 -4.52 -9.77 2.38
C ALA A 55 -3.84 -11.08 2.84
N ALA A 56 -4.22 -12.22 2.25
CA ALA A 56 -3.56 -13.50 2.52
C ALA A 56 -2.11 -13.49 2.03
N GLU A 57 -1.84 -13.00 0.82
CA GLU A 57 -0.47 -12.88 0.29
C GLU A 57 0.39 -11.94 1.16
N LEU A 58 -0.15 -10.81 1.63
CA LEU A 58 0.54 -9.91 2.56
C LEU A 58 0.89 -10.60 3.89
N ARG A 59 -0.08 -11.33 4.47
CA ARG A 59 0.15 -12.13 5.68
C ARG A 59 1.26 -13.15 5.45
N ASP A 60 1.26 -13.84 4.31
CA ASP A 60 2.22 -14.91 4.01
C ASP A 60 3.64 -14.35 3.79
N ALA A 61 3.76 -13.15 3.22
CA ALA A 61 5.03 -12.43 3.15
C ALA A 61 5.59 -12.14 4.55
N LEU A 62 4.76 -11.58 5.46
CA LEU A 62 5.14 -11.32 6.85
C LEU A 62 5.48 -12.61 7.62
N ALA A 63 4.70 -13.68 7.41
CA ALA A 63 4.95 -14.97 8.02
C ALA A 63 6.30 -15.54 7.57
N THR A 64 6.64 -15.40 6.29
CA THR A 64 7.93 -15.84 5.74
C THR A 64 9.09 -15.06 6.34
N MET A 65 8.98 -13.73 6.48
CA MET A 65 9.98 -12.90 7.15
C MET A 65 10.18 -13.36 8.60
N HIS A 66 9.09 -13.53 9.34
CA HIS A 66 9.13 -13.97 10.73
C HIS A 66 9.80 -15.35 10.90
N GLN A 67 9.48 -16.31 10.03
CA GLN A 67 10.08 -17.65 10.03
C GLN A 67 11.60 -17.63 9.76
N ARG A 68 12.10 -16.61 9.06
CA ARG A 68 13.54 -16.40 8.81
C ARG A 68 14.25 -15.65 9.94
N GLY A 69 13.53 -15.24 10.98
CA GLY A 69 14.08 -14.43 12.07
C GLY A 69 14.15 -12.94 11.75
N GLU A 70 13.56 -12.48 10.64
CA GLU A 70 13.43 -11.07 10.30
C GLU A 70 12.28 -10.45 11.12
N ALA A 71 12.52 -10.22 12.41
CA ALA A 71 11.48 -9.84 13.38
C ALA A 71 11.17 -8.33 13.42
N GLU A 72 12.04 -7.50 12.86
CA GLU A 72 11.90 -6.03 12.90
C GLU A 72 11.88 -5.44 11.50
N LEU A 73 11.01 -4.45 11.30
CA LEU A 73 10.93 -3.67 10.07
C LEU A 73 11.71 -2.37 10.20
N HIS A 74 12.58 -2.08 9.22
CA HIS A 74 13.33 -0.83 9.19
C HIS A 74 12.44 0.33 8.68
N ALA A 75 11.59 0.85 9.56
CA ALA A 75 10.52 1.80 9.22
C ALA A 75 11.00 3.02 8.41
N ALA A 76 12.20 3.55 8.70
CA ALA A 76 12.77 4.68 7.96
C ALA A 76 13.03 4.34 6.48
N THR A 77 13.59 3.15 6.21
CA THR A 77 13.86 2.65 4.85
C THR A 77 12.55 2.40 4.11
N LEU A 78 11.62 1.69 4.74
CA LEU A 78 10.32 1.36 4.14
C LEU A 78 9.48 2.61 3.86
N THR A 79 9.50 3.60 4.75
CA THR A 79 8.82 4.89 4.53
C THR A 79 9.39 5.62 3.33
N ARG A 80 10.73 5.63 3.16
CA ARG A 80 11.36 6.24 1.98
C ARG A 80 10.98 5.49 0.70
N ALA A 81 10.99 4.16 0.73
CA ALA A 81 10.56 3.35 -0.40
C ALA A 81 9.09 3.62 -0.77
N LEU A 82 8.19 3.65 0.22
CA LEU A 82 6.78 3.98 0.01
C LEU A 82 6.62 5.35 -0.65
N ARG A 83 7.35 6.38 -0.22
CA ARG A 83 7.30 7.71 -0.86
C ARG A 83 7.70 7.68 -2.34
N VAL A 84 8.78 6.96 -2.66
CA VAL A 84 9.25 6.81 -4.05
C VAL A 84 8.21 6.05 -4.90
N LEU A 85 7.53 5.07 -4.29
CA LEU A 85 6.50 4.24 -4.92
C LEU A 85 5.09 4.84 -4.84
N ASP A 86 5.00 6.17 -4.63
CA ASP A 86 3.74 6.91 -4.59
C ASP A 86 2.77 6.42 -3.49
N GLY A 87 3.32 5.81 -2.44
CA GLY A 87 2.59 5.27 -1.30
C GLY A 87 1.73 6.32 -0.60
N GLU A 88 2.20 7.57 -0.48
CA GLU A 88 1.42 8.67 0.12
C GLU A 88 0.10 8.93 -0.63
N ARG A 89 0.14 8.97 -1.97
CA ARG A 89 -1.05 9.17 -2.80
C ARG A 89 -1.99 7.96 -2.73
N ARG A 90 -1.44 6.74 -2.70
CA ARG A 90 -2.23 5.50 -2.65
C ARG A 90 -2.92 5.34 -1.28
N THR A 91 -2.21 5.57 -0.18
CA THR A 91 -2.77 5.45 1.17
C THR A 91 -3.78 6.56 1.50
N ALA A 92 -3.62 7.77 0.93
CA ALA A 92 -4.59 8.84 1.08
C ALA A 92 -6.01 8.43 0.60
N ARG A 93 -6.12 7.54 -0.40
CA ARG A 93 -7.42 7.04 -0.92
C ARG A 93 -8.18 6.14 0.07
N VAL A 94 -7.52 5.66 1.12
CA VAL A 94 -8.16 4.87 2.18
C VAL A 94 -8.80 5.78 3.22
N THR A 95 -8.36 7.05 3.29
CA THR A 95 -8.86 8.01 4.27
C THR A 95 -10.17 8.65 3.82
N VAL A 96 -10.91 9.23 4.77
CA VAL A 96 -12.07 10.07 4.44
C VAL A 96 -11.53 11.43 3.98
N PRO A 97 -11.94 11.94 2.81
CA PRO A 97 -11.52 13.26 2.34
C PRO A 97 -11.86 14.33 3.38
N PRO A 98 -10.99 15.35 3.56
CA PRO A 98 -11.32 16.48 4.43
C PRO A 98 -12.59 17.16 3.92
N HIS A 99 -13.36 17.76 4.85
CA HIS A 99 -14.51 18.57 4.46
C HIS A 99 -14.01 19.70 3.56
N SER A 100 -14.59 19.80 2.36
CA SER A 100 -14.41 20.99 1.54
C SER A 100 -15.28 22.06 2.19
N ASP A 101 -14.71 22.84 3.10
CA ASP A 101 -15.37 24.07 3.55
C ASP A 101 -15.68 24.89 2.28
N SER A 102 -16.97 25.02 2.01
CA SER A 102 -17.51 25.72 0.84
C SER A 102 -17.60 27.21 1.10
#